data_AF-A0A958BKQ8-F1
#
_entry.id   AF-A0A958BKQ8-F1
#
_cell.length_a   1.000
_cell.length_b   1.000
_cell.length_c   1.000
_cell.angle_alpha   90.00
_cell.angle_beta   90.00
_cell.angle_gamma   90.00
#
_symmetry.space_group_name_H-M   'P 1'
#
loop_
_entity.id
_entity.type
_entity.pdbx_description
1 polymer ?
#
loop_
_entity_poly.entity_id
_entity_poly.type
_entity_poly.pdbx_seq_one_letter_code
_entity_poly.pdbx_strand_id
1 'polypeptide(L)'
;MNSGIELPRPKAGRQATRLPGGAAIDVRKMDFSEIEGSPLYAYAKDPLVSHFFHMLSLLFPEGELFFMDSVRNYKKEITDPVLKAQIKAFMSQEALHTKAHVAYNKRLEAAGINLERVDKVLHWAFAALKKLPRKDQLAITLVCEHFTSTIANELLRNEEIQSLIDDSHKNMWLWHAVEETEHKAVAFDVFRAVGGSEARRLWGVPLTVVGIGP
;
A
#
# COMPACT_ATOMS: atom_id res chain seq x y z
N MET A 1 -8.49 -17.05 -0.45
CA MET A 1 -8.24 -18.00 0.66
C MET A 1 -8.50 -17.24 1.94
N ASN A 2 -9.31 -17.78 2.83
CA ASN A 2 -9.70 -17.12 4.08
C ASN A 2 -8.56 -17.35 5.09
N SER A 3 -7.69 -16.36 5.30
CA SER A 3 -6.41 -16.53 6.02
C SER A 3 -6.55 -16.76 7.53
N GLY A 4 -7.74 -16.80 8.12
CA GLY A 4 -7.93 -17.11 9.55
C GLY A 4 -7.28 -16.11 10.52
N ILE A 5 -6.62 -15.07 10.02
CA ILE A 5 -5.98 -14.01 10.80
C ILE A 5 -7.08 -13.09 11.32
N GLU A 6 -7.40 -13.22 12.60
CA GLU A 6 -8.31 -12.32 13.30
C GLU A 6 -7.55 -11.02 13.62
N LEU A 7 -7.62 -10.05 12.71
CA LEU A 7 -7.11 -8.70 12.95
C LEU A 7 -7.80 -8.11 14.20
N PRO A 8 -7.12 -7.23 14.96
CA PRO A 8 -7.76 -6.51 16.06
C PRO A 8 -9.06 -5.83 15.60
N ARG A 9 -10.07 -5.74 16.48
CA ARG A 9 -11.36 -5.18 16.08
C ARG A 9 -11.19 -3.72 15.64
N PRO A 10 -11.62 -3.34 14.42
CA PRO A 10 -11.52 -1.97 13.97
C PRO A 10 -12.26 -1.02 14.92
N LYS A 11 -11.71 0.17 15.15
CA LYS A 11 -12.45 1.24 15.84
C LYS A 11 -13.66 1.57 14.97
N ALA A 12 -14.85 1.67 15.57
CA ALA A 12 -16.14 1.90 14.88
C ALA A 12 -15.98 2.72 13.58
N GLY A 13 -15.93 1.98 12.46
CA GLY A 13 -15.71 2.47 11.11
C GLY A 13 -16.96 2.24 10.27
N ARG A 14 -17.11 3.00 9.18
CA ARG A 14 -18.29 2.93 8.32
C ARG A 14 -18.40 1.53 7.70
N GLN A 15 -19.52 0.85 7.92
CA GLN A 15 -19.77 -0.52 7.44
C GLN A 15 -19.49 -0.68 5.94
N ALA A 16 -18.91 -1.83 5.58
CA ALA A 16 -18.69 -2.31 4.22
C ALA A 16 -19.83 -1.93 3.27
N THR A 17 -19.51 -1.23 2.19
CA THR A 17 -20.49 -1.00 1.11
C THR A 17 -20.57 -2.27 0.27
N ARG A 18 -21.48 -3.19 0.62
CA ARG A 18 -21.76 -4.37 -0.21
C ARG A 18 -22.55 -3.95 -1.44
N LEU A 19 -21.93 -4.01 -2.61
CA LEU A 19 -22.63 -3.91 -3.89
C LEU A 19 -22.86 -5.31 -4.47
N PRO A 20 -23.96 -5.54 -5.23
CA PRO A 20 -24.17 -6.80 -5.91
C PRO A 20 -23.13 -7.03 -7.02
N GLY A 21 -22.51 -8.21 -7.07
CA GLY A 21 -21.74 -8.68 -8.23
C GLY A 21 -20.22 -8.48 -8.21
N GLY A 22 -19.65 -7.84 -7.17
CA GLY A 22 -18.20 -7.74 -6.97
C GLY A 22 -17.82 -7.96 -5.51
N ALA A 23 -16.58 -8.36 -5.23
CA ALA A 23 -16.09 -8.47 -3.86
C ALA A 23 -16.21 -7.10 -3.17
N ALA A 24 -16.91 -7.03 -2.05
CA ALA A 24 -17.03 -5.82 -1.25
C ALA A 24 -15.69 -5.54 -0.56
N ILE A 25 -15.13 -4.35 -0.78
CA ILE A 25 -13.91 -3.89 -0.12
C ILE A 25 -14.33 -3.17 1.18
N ASP A 26 -13.78 -3.62 2.30
CA ASP A 26 -14.08 -3.05 3.62
C ASP A 26 -13.00 -2.08 4.06
N VAL A 27 -13.38 -0.90 4.53
CA VAL A 27 -12.42 0.13 4.94
C VAL A 27 -12.21 0.02 6.45
N ARG A 28 -11.09 -0.58 6.87
CA ARG A 28 -10.83 -0.91 8.27
C ARG A 28 -10.03 0.20 8.94
N LYS A 29 -10.66 0.95 9.84
CA LYS A 29 -9.97 1.99 10.62
C LYS A 29 -9.34 1.37 11.87
N MET A 30 -8.03 1.26 11.84
CA MET A 30 -7.23 0.68 12.92
C MET A 30 -6.55 1.75 13.77
N ASP A 31 -6.07 1.35 14.94
CA ASP A 31 -5.20 2.14 15.79
C ASP A 31 -3.92 1.35 16.02
N PHE A 32 -2.79 2.03 15.95
CA PHE A 32 -1.45 1.44 16.04
C PHE A 32 -0.58 2.22 17.01
N SER A 33 -1.19 2.75 18.07
CA SER A 33 -0.48 3.50 19.10
C SER A 33 0.51 2.62 19.86
N GLU A 34 0.34 1.29 19.84
CA GLU A 34 1.30 0.32 20.37
C GLU A 34 2.68 0.34 19.70
N ILE A 35 2.78 0.90 18.48
CA ILE A 35 4.06 1.08 17.79
C ILE A 35 4.89 2.20 18.45
N GLU A 36 4.25 3.19 19.08
CA GLU A 36 4.94 4.28 19.75
C GLU A 36 5.82 3.73 20.90
N GLY A 37 7.11 4.08 20.91
CA GLY A 37 8.04 3.63 21.96
C GLY A 37 8.51 2.17 21.89
N SER A 38 8.04 1.35 20.93
CA SER A 38 8.61 0.02 20.65
C SER A 38 10.12 0.05 20.30
N PRO A 39 10.83 -1.09 20.22
CA PRO A 39 12.26 -1.13 19.88
C PRO A 39 12.56 -0.70 18.44
N LEU A 40 13.71 -0.06 18.20
CA LEU A 40 14.12 0.31 16.83
C LEU A 40 14.35 -0.92 15.95
N TYR A 41 14.89 -2.01 16.51
CA TYR A 41 15.12 -3.27 15.79
C TYR A 41 14.01 -4.29 16.10
N ALA A 42 12.80 -3.98 15.64
CA ALA A 42 11.59 -4.75 15.93
C ALA A 42 11.35 -5.95 15.00
N TYR A 43 12.28 -6.23 14.08
CA TYR A 43 12.13 -7.31 13.10
C TYR A 43 13.33 -8.24 13.18
N ALA A 44 13.08 -9.52 13.48
CA ALA A 44 14.08 -10.56 13.75
C ALA A 44 15.13 -10.18 14.82
N LYS A 45 14.92 -9.07 15.55
CA LYS A 45 15.94 -8.38 16.36
C LYS A 45 17.23 -8.09 15.59
N ASP A 46 17.12 -7.92 14.28
CA ASP A 46 18.23 -7.73 13.36
C ASP A 46 18.15 -6.34 12.71
N PRO A 47 19.26 -5.57 12.70
CA PRO A 47 19.27 -4.24 12.10
C PRO A 47 18.98 -4.22 10.60
N LEU A 48 19.50 -5.18 9.83
CA LEU A 48 19.30 -5.20 8.38
C LEU A 48 17.84 -5.51 8.03
N VAL A 49 17.26 -6.52 8.66
CA VAL A 49 15.83 -6.85 8.49
C VAL A 49 14.97 -5.68 8.93
N SER A 50 15.28 -5.05 10.06
CA SER A 50 14.51 -3.90 10.55
C SER A 50 14.59 -2.70 9.61
N HIS A 51 15.77 -2.40 9.06
CA HIS A 51 15.91 -1.32 8.08
C HIS A 51 15.18 -1.60 6.76
N PHE A 52 15.05 -2.87 6.36
CA PHE A 52 14.20 -3.23 5.21
C PHE A 52 12.74 -2.84 5.44
N PHE A 53 12.15 -3.20 6.59
CA PHE A 53 10.77 -2.81 6.93
C PHE A 53 10.62 -1.30 7.13
N HIS A 54 11.62 -0.63 7.70
CA HIS A 54 11.65 0.84 7.79
C HIS A 54 11.61 1.48 6.42
N MET A 55 12.42 1.00 5.48
CA MET A 55 12.45 1.53 4.13
C MET A 55 11.13 1.31 3.39
N LEU A 56 10.48 0.15 3.57
CA LEU A 56 9.12 -0.07 3.07
C LEU A 56 8.16 0.99 3.63
N SER A 57 8.16 1.19 4.95
CA SER A 57 7.32 2.22 5.60
C SER A 57 7.60 3.64 5.11
N LEU A 58 8.85 3.96 4.78
CA LEU A 58 9.24 5.27 4.23
C LEU A 58 8.74 5.45 2.78
N LEU A 59 8.72 4.38 2.00
CA LEU A 59 8.27 4.39 0.61
C LEU A 59 6.76 4.61 0.47
N PHE A 60 5.97 3.97 1.34
CA PHE A 60 4.52 3.90 1.21
C PHE A 60 3.81 5.26 1.12
N PRO A 61 4.06 6.27 1.99
CA PRO A 61 3.31 7.52 1.94
C PRO A 61 3.32 8.25 0.59
N GLU A 62 4.48 8.39 -0.04
CA GLU A 62 4.57 9.01 -1.38
C GLU A 62 4.02 8.09 -2.48
N GLY A 63 4.22 6.77 -2.33
CA GLY A 63 3.71 5.75 -3.24
C GLY A 63 2.19 5.67 -3.30
N GLU A 64 1.53 5.56 -2.16
CA GLU A 64 0.07 5.46 -2.03
C GLU A 64 -0.62 6.76 -2.47
N LEU A 65 0.00 7.92 -2.20
CA LEU A 65 -0.45 9.19 -2.79
C LEU A 65 -0.40 9.15 -4.32
N PHE A 66 0.68 8.61 -4.89
CA PHE A 66 0.79 8.41 -6.33
C PHE A 66 -0.25 7.40 -6.86
N PHE A 67 -0.50 6.29 -6.16
CA PHE A 67 -1.50 5.29 -6.54
C PHE A 67 -2.91 5.88 -6.55
N MET A 68 -3.28 6.59 -5.49
CA MET A 68 -4.55 7.31 -5.40
C MET A 68 -4.71 8.34 -6.53
N ASP A 69 -3.67 9.14 -6.81
CA ASP A 69 -3.70 10.14 -7.88
C ASP A 69 -3.86 9.50 -9.27
N SER A 70 -3.14 8.41 -9.54
CA SER A 70 -3.16 7.71 -10.83
C SER A 70 -4.52 7.06 -11.12
N VAL A 71 -5.18 6.50 -10.10
CA VAL A 71 -6.54 5.95 -10.22
C VAL A 71 -7.59 7.07 -10.30
N ARG A 72 -7.47 8.11 -9.47
CA ARG A 72 -8.41 9.25 -9.44
C ARG A 72 -8.51 9.95 -10.78
N ASN A 73 -7.41 9.97 -11.55
CA ASN A 73 -7.37 10.51 -12.90
C ASN A 73 -8.49 9.97 -13.81
N TYR A 74 -8.87 8.70 -13.65
CA TYR A 74 -9.84 8.04 -14.52
C TYR A 74 -11.24 7.92 -13.91
N LYS A 75 -11.44 8.38 -12.68
CA LYS A 75 -12.72 8.22 -11.96
C LYS A 75 -13.95 8.69 -12.74
N LYS A 76 -13.81 9.71 -13.58
CA LYS A 76 -14.90 10.24 -14.42
C LYS A 76 -15.20 9.38 -15.66
N GLU A 77 -14.21 8.64 -16.14
CA GLU A 77 -14.31 7.76 -17.32
C GLU A 77 -14.90 6.39 -16.97
N ILE A 78 -14.76 5.96 -15.71
CA ILE A 78 -15.40 4.75 -15.20
C ILE A 78 -16.91 4.96 -15.10
N THR A 79 -17.70 4.07 -15.69
CA THR A 79 -19.17 4.10 -15.67
C THR A 79 -19.76 3.05 -14.74
N ASP A 80 -19.14 1.87 -14.66
CA ASP A 80 -19.56 0.75 -13.81
C ASP A 80 -19.71 1.18 -12.33
N PRO A 81 -20.92 1.08 -11.75
CA PRO A 81 -21.16 1.44 -10.37
C PRO A 81 -20.37 0.59 -9.37
N VAL A 82 -20.06 -0.67 -9.68
CA VAL A 82 -19.27 -1.55 -8.81
C VAL A 82 -17.84 -1.06 -8.74
N LEU A 83 -17.18 -0.90 -9.89
CA LEU A 83 -15.82 -0.39 -9.96
C LEU A 83 -15.68 1.01 -9.36
N LYS A 84 -16.68 1.89 -9.51
CA LYS A 84 -16.71 3.22 -8.84
C LYS A 84 -16.64 3.11 -7.32
N ALA A 85 -17.39 2.17 -6.73
CA ALA A 85 -17.37 1.98 -5.29
C ALA A 85 -16.06 1.37 -4.82
N GLN A 86 -15.51 0.42 -5.58
CA GLN A 86 -14.20 -0.17 -5.30
C GLN A 86 -13.07 0.88 -5.36
N ILE A 87 -13.05 1.75 -6.37
CA ILE A 87 -12.11 2.89 -6.44
C ILE A 87 -12.23 3.78 -5.20
N LYS A 88 -13.45 4.05 -4.73
CA LYS A 88 -13.67 4.86 -3.53
C LYS A 88 -13.12 4.15 -2.28
N ALA A 89 -13.35 2.84 -2.16
CA ALA A 89 -12.86 2.05 -1.03
C ALA A 89 -11.32 1.96 -1.05
N PHE A 90 -10.73 1.65 -2.20
CA PHE A 90 -9.29 1.69 -2.46
C PHE A 90 -8.66 3.00 -2.00
N MET A 91 -9.12 4.15 -2.51
CA MET A 91 -8.61 5.46 -2.07
C MET A 91 -8.81 5.73 -0.56
N SER A 92 -9.78 5.08 0.08
CA SER A 92 -10.02 5.25 1.52
C SER A 92 -9.07 4.39 2.36
N GLN A 93 -8.78 3.16 1.93
CA GLN A 93 -7.78 2.29 2.54
C GLN A 93 -6.38 2.90 2.41
N GLU A 94 -6.01 3.33 1.20
CA GLU A 94 -4.72 3.96 0.92
C GLU A 94 -4.47 5.22 1.77
N ALA A 95 -5.49 6.07 1.93
CA ALA A 95 -5.37 7.23 2.83
C ALA A 95 -5.15 6.83 4.30
N LEU A 96 -5.67 5.68 4.73
CA LEU A 96 -5.44 5.14 6.07
C LEU A 96 -4.05 4.49 6.18
N HIS A 97 -3.61 3.74 5.17
CA HIS A 97 -2.25 3.19 5.08
C HIS A 97 -1.22 4.32 5.21
N THR A 98 -1.40 5.39 4.43
CA THR A 98 -0.51 6.55 4.40
C THR A 98 -0.41 7.15 5.79
N LYS A 99 -1.56 7.29 6.47
CA LYS A 99 -1.58 7.83 7.83
C LYS A 99 -0.84 6.93 8.83
N ALA A 100 -1.01 5.61 8.74
CA ALA A 100 -0.33 4.65 9.60
C ALA A 100 1.20 4.70 9.38
N HIS A 101 1.64 4.69 8.12
CA HIS A 101 3.06 4.76 7.78
C HIS A 101 3.70 6.12 8.11
N VAL A 102 2.98 7.24 7.98
CA VAL A 102 3.47 8.54 8.47
C VAL A 102 3.66 8.52 9.99
N ALA A 103 2.75 7.91 10.75
CA ALA A 103 2.91 7.77 12.20
C ALA A 103 4.10 6.87 12.56
N TYR A 104 4.27 5.75 11.84
CA TYR A 104 5.43 4.87 11.94
C TYR A 104 6.74 5.63 11.69
N ASN A 105 6.81 6.42 10.61
CA ASN A 105 8.03 7.12 10.21
C ASN A 105 8.40 8.22 11.22
N LYS A 106 7.42 8.93 11.79
CA LYS A 106 7.65 9.89 12.89
C LYS A 106 8.30 9.26 14.11
N ARG A 107 7.92 8.02 14.41
CA ARG A 107 8.56 7.25 15.47
C ARG A 107 10.04 6.98 15.14
N LEU A 108 10.40 6.70 13.89
CA LEU A 108 11.81 6.51 13.50
C LEU A 108 12.62 7.79 13.73
N GLU A 109 12.05 8.95 13.41
CA GLU A 109 12.67 10.24 13.72
C GLU A 109 12.84 10.44 15.22
N ALA A 110 11.80 10.12 16.02
CA ALA A 110 11.87 10.18 17.48
C ALA A 110 12.91 9.22 18.08
N ALA A 111 13.18 8.09 17.41
CA ALA A 111 14.25 7.15 17.74
C ALA A 111 15.65 7.60 17.25
N GLY A 112 15.76 8.79 16.63
CA GLY A 112 17.02 9.41 16.22
C GLY A 112 17.46 9.09 14.79
N ILE A 113 16.63 8.45 13.96
CA ILE A 113 16.95 8.24 12.55
C ILE A 113 16.71 9.53 11.76
N ASN A 114 17.73 10.03 11.07
CA ASN A 114 17.56 11.15 10.14
C ASN A 114 16.97 10.65 8.80
N LEU A 115 15.72 11.04 8.53
CA LEU A 115 14.99 10.66 7.31
C LEU A 115 15.09 11.68 6.18
N GLU A 116 15.62 12.88 6.42
CA GLU A 116 15.52 14.05 5.52
C GLU A 116 15.98 13.73 4.09
N ARG A 117 17.08 13.00 3.97
CA ARG A 117 17.63 12.63 2.65
C ARG A 117 16.72 11.65 1.92
N VAL A 118 16.20 10.64 2.62
CA VAL A 118 15.34 9.61 2.02
C VAL A 118 14.03 10.23 1.58
N ASP A 119 13.40 11.04 2.44
CA ASP A 119 12.15 11.74 2.11
C ASP A 119 12.32 12.62 0.87
N LYS A 120 13.43 13.38 0.78
CA LYS A 120 13.74 14.19 -0.41
C LYS A 120 13.87 13.33 -1.67
N VAL A 121 14.59 12.21 -1.60
CA VAL A 121 14.79 11.32 -2.75
C VAL A 121 13.46 10.74 -3.22
N LEU A 122 12.66 10.20 -2.29
CA LEU A 122 11.34 9.64 -2.60
C LEU A 122 10.40 10.69 -3.20
N HIS A 123 10.34 11.87 -2.59
CA HIS A 123 9.54 12.98 -3.09
C HIS A 123 9.90 13.34 -4.53
N TRP A 124 11.19 13.50 -4.83
CA TRP A 124 11.67 13.80 -6.19
C TRP A 124 11.38 12.68 -7.18
N ALA A 125 11.55 11.41 -6.78
CA ALA A 125 11.27 10.25 -7.62
C ALA A 125 9.79 10.21 -8.02
N PHE A 126 8.87 10.28 -7.05
CA PHE A 126 7.43 10.29 -7.34
C PHE A 126 6.98 11.55 -8.09
N ALA A 127 7.57 12.72 -7.79
CA ALA A 127 7.31 13.93 -8.57
C ALA A 127 7.72 13.79 -10.05
N ALA A 128 8.79 13.04 -10.34
CA ALA A 128 9.17 12.72 -11.71
C ALA A 128 8.16 11.76 -12.37
N LEU A 129 7.73 10.71 -11.67
CA LEU A 129 6.72 9.76 -12.17
C LEU A 129 5.38 10.46 -12.48
N LYS A 130 4.97 11.45 -11.68
CA LYS A 130 3.75 12.25 -11.92
C LYS A 130 3.76 13.07 -13.22
N LYS A 131 4.92 13.22 -13.88
CA LYS A 131 5.04 13.89 -15.19
C LYS A 131 4.78 12.96 -16.37
N LEU A 132 4.74 11.65 -16.16
CA LEU A 132 4.47 10.67 -17.21
C LEU A 132 3.02 10.80 -17.70
N PRO A 133 2.69 10.30 -18.91
CA PRO A 133 1.30 10.20 -19.35
C PRO A 133 0.43 9.47 -18.32
N ARG A 134 -0.82 9.94 -18.13
CA ARG A 134 -1.74 9.41 -17.11
C ARG A 134 -1.90 7.88 -17.18
N LYS A 135 -1.83 7.29 -18.38
CA LYS A 135 -1.99 5.82 -18.57
C LYS A 135 -0.75 5.06 -18.13
N ASP A 136 0.42 5.66 -18.25
CA ASP A 136 1.68 5.08 -17.81
C ASP A 136 1.82 5.19 -16.29
N GLN A 137 1.33 6.28 -15.68
CA GLN A 137 1.20 6.39 -14.22
C GLN A 137 0.35 5.25 -13.64
N LEU A 138 -0.81 5.00 -14.24
CA LEU A 138 -1.70 3.90 -13.83
C LEU A 138 -1.07 2.53 -14.07
N ALA A 139 -0.28 2.35 -15.14
CA ALA A 139 0.46 1.11 -15.38
C ALA A 139 1.52 0.86 -14.31
N ILE A 140 2.22 1.90 -13.85
CA ILE A 140 3.18 1.82 -12.73
C ILE A 140 2.45 1.43 -11.45
N THR A 141 1.33 2.10 -11.12
CA THR A 141 0.50 1.72 -9.97
C THR A 141 0.10 0.24 -10.04
N LEU A 142 -0.44 -0.22 -11.16
CA LEU A 142 -0.80 -1.63 -11.34
C LEU A 142 0.38 -2.59 -11.06
N VAL A 143 1.59 -2.23 -11.47
CA VAL A 143 2.78 -3.04 -11.22
C VAL A 143 3.18 -2.99 -9.75
N CYS A 144 3.20 -1.82 -9.12
CA CYS A 144 3.48 -1.69 -7.69
C CYS A 144 2.50 -2.51 -6.85
N GLU A 145 1.21 -2.36 -7.10
CA GLU A 145 0.10 -3.10 -6.47
C GLU A 145 0.25 -4.61 -6.63
N HIS A 146 0.78 -5.05 -7.78
CA HIS A 146 1.08 -6.46 -7.98
C HIS A 146 2.21 -6.94 -7.07
N PHE A 147 3.27 -6.15 -6.93
CA PHE A 147 4.41 -6.46 -6.07
C PHE A 147 4.03 -6.41 -4.58
N THR A 148 3.35 -5.35 -4.12
CA THR A 148 2.89 -5.20 -2.74
C THR A 148 1.93 -6.33 -2.37
N SER A 149 0.98 -6.66 -3.24
CA SER A 149 0.09 -7.81 -3.07
C SER A 149 0.85 -9.15 -3.00
N THR A 150 1.96 -9.30 -3.74
CA THR A 150 2.77 -10.53 -3.68
C THR A 150 3.49 -10.65 -2.33
N ILE A 151 4.11 -9.57 -1.86
CA ILE A 151 4.76 -9.52 -0.54
C ILE A 151 3.72 -9.73 0.58
N ALA A 152 2.57 -9.08 0.47
CA ALA A 152 1.45 -9.20 1.39
C ALA A 152 0.94 -10.65 1.47
N ASN A 153 0.74 -11.32 0.34
CA ASN A 153 0.32 -12.72 0.32
C ASN A 153 1.34 -13.65 1.00
N GLU A 154 2.63 -13.40 0.81
CA GLU A 154 3.68 -14.17 1.49
C GLU A 154 3.62 -13.94 3.00
N LEU A 155 3.55 -12.68 3.45
CA LEU A 155 3.41 -12.34 4.86
C LEU A 155 2.17 -12.99 5.50
N LEU A 156 1.02 -12.98 4.83
CA LEU A 156 -0.23 -13.54 5.35
C LEU A 156 -0.22 -15.08 5.46
N ARG A 157 0.64 -15.77 4.71
CA ARG A 157 0.67 -17.24 4.65
C ARG A 157 1.84 -17.85 5.42
N ASN A 158 2.88 -17.07 5.68
CA ASN A 158 4.13 -17.56 6.23
C ASN A 158 4.26 -17.19 7.72
N GLU A 159 3.91 -18.14 8.60
CA GLU A 159 4.00 -17.98 10.06
C GLU A 159 5.44 -17.72 10.53
N GLU A 160 6.45 -18.23 9.82
CA GLU A 160 7.85 -17.98 10.13
C GLU A 160 8.16 -16.49 9.97
N ILE A 161 7.77 -15.87 8.85
CA ILE A 161 7.95 -14.42 8.64
C ILE A 161 7.17 -13.62 9.69
N GLN A 162 5.92 -14.01 9.99
CA GLN A 162 5.13 -13.34 11.03
C GLN A 162 5.79 -13.42 12.41
N SER A 163 6.46 -14.53 12.73
CA SER A 163 7.18 -14.70 13.99
C SER A 163 8.39 -13.78 14.14
N LEU A 164 8.92 -13.27 13.01
CA LEU A 164 10.01 -12.29 13.01
C LEU A 164 9.54 -10.88 13.36
N ILE A 165 8.24 -10.59 13.26
CA ILE A 165 7.69 -9.25 13.51
C ILE A 165 7.32 -9.14 14.99
N ASP A 166 7.88 -8.14 15.68
CA ASP A 166 7.48 -7.79 17.04
C ASP A 166 5.97 -7.51 17.13
N ASP A 167 5.35 -7.94 18.22
CA ASP A 167 3.90 -7.85 18.39
C ASP A 167 3.38 -6.41 18.28
N SER A 168 4.18 -5.41 18.64
CA SER A 168 3.82 -4.00 18.47
C SER A 168 3.58 -3.59 17.02
N HIS A 169 4.19 -4.26 16.03
CA HIS A 169 4.07 -3.91 14.61
C HIS A 169 3.23 -4.89 13.79
N LYS A 170 3.07 -6.11 14.29
CA LYS A 170 2.43 -7.22 13.59
C LYS A 170 1.04 -6.86 13.06
N ASN A 171 0.22 -6.21 13.88
CA ASN A 171 -1.14 -5.83 13.51
C ASN A 171 -1.18 -4.84 12.34
N MET A 172 -0.28 -3.86 12.32
CA MET A 172 -0.21 -2.87 11.24
C MET A 172 0.15 -3.52 9.90
N TRP A 173 1.18 -4.38 9.91
CA TRP A 173 1.63 -5.06 8.69
C TRP A 173 0.62 -6.07 8.17
N LEU A 174 -0.03 -6.84 9.05
CA LEU A 174 -1.07 -7.79 8.65
C LEU A 174 -2.32 -7.08 8.14
N TRP A 175 -2.73 -5.98 8.77
CA TRP A 175 -3.83 -5.15 8.30
C TRP A 175 -3.56 -4.60 6.90
N HIS A 176 -2.40 -3.95 6.71
CA HIS A 176 -1.99 -3.42 5.41
C HIS A 176 -1.95 -4.56 4.38
N ALA A 177 -1.31 -5.68 4.69
CA ALA A 177 -1.23 -6.82 3.79
C ALA A 177 -2.59 -7.37 3.36
N VAL A 178 -3.58 -7.46 4.25
CA VAL A 178 -4.94 -7.88 3.87
C VAL A 178 -5.52 -6.92 2.83
N GLU A 179 -5.38 -5.61 3.01
CA GLU A 179 -5.93 -4.59 2.12
C GLU A 179 -5.20 -4.57 0.75
N GLU A 180 -3.87 -4.76 0.72
CA GLU A 180 -3.09 -4.88 -0.53
C GLU A 180 -3.54 -6.07 -1.42
N THR A 181 -4.10 -7.14 -0.83
CA THR A 181 -4.66 -8.23 -1.64
C THR A 181 -5.94 -7.84 -2.39
N GLU A 182 -6.65 -6.81 -1.90
CA GLU A 182 -7.86 -6.26 -2.50
C GLU A 182 -7.50 -5.23 -3.59
N HIS A 183 -6.45 -4.42 -3.37
CA HIS A 183 -6.05 -3.30 -4.23
C HIS A 183 -5.59 -3.69 -5.64
N LYS A 184 -4.79 -4.75 -5.75
CA LYS A 184 -4.33 -5.31 -7.03
C LYS A 184 -5.45 -5.54 -8.03
N ALA A 185 -6.61 -6.04 -7.57
CA ALA A 185 -7.76 -6.26 -8.43
C ALA A 185 -8.33 -4.94 -8.94
N VAL A 186 -8.49 -3.94 -8.06
CA VAL A 186 -9.01 -2.61 -8.40
C VAL A 186 -8.11 -1.92 -9.42
N ALA A 187 -6.79 -1.88 -9.20
CA ALA A 187 -5.85 -1.24 -10.12
C ALA A 187 -5.91 -1.89 -11.52
N PHE A 188 -6.04 -3.22 -11.58
CA PHE A 188 -6.17 -3.95 -12.84
C PHE A 188 -7.47 -3.63 -13.57
N ASP A 189 -8.60 -3.64 -12.86
CA ASP A 189 -9.92 -3.40 -13.44
C ASP A 189 -10.03 -1.96 -13.96
N VAL A 190 -9.50 -0.97 -13.24
CA VAL A 190 -9.40 0.42 -13.72
C VAL A 190 -8.53 0.50 -14.98
N PHE A 191 -7.36 -0.15 -14.98
CA PHE A 191 -6.47 -0.16 -16.14
C PHE A 191 -7.14 -0.76 -17.38
N ARG A 192 -7.93 -1.83 -17.24
CA ARG A 192 -8.69 -2.41 -18.36
C ARG A 192 -9.83 -1.53 -18.81
N ALA A 193 -10.60 -0.97 -17.88
CA ALA A 193 -11.75 -0.14 -18.20
C ALA A 193 -11.39 1.10 -19.04
N VAL A 194 -10.16 1.61 -18.90
CA VAL A 194 -9.67 2.79 -19.65
C VAL A 194 -8.89 2.42 -20.93
N GLY A 195 -8.95 1.15 -21.35
CA GLY A 195 -8.30 0.66 -22.55
C GLY A 195 -6.79 0.46 -22.42
N GLY A 196 -6.31 0.06 -21.25
CA GLY A 196 -4.93 -0.38 -21.04
C GLY A 196 -4.64 -1.70 -21.76
N SER A 197 -3.54 -1.77 -22.51
CA SER A 197 -3.11 -2.98 -23.23
C SER A 197 -2.09 -3.78 -22.42
N GLU A 198 -1.93 -5.08 -22.72
CA GLU A 198 -0.86 -5.89 -22.10
C GLU A 198 0.53 -5.32 -22.37
N ALA A 199 0.78 -4.82 -23.58
CA ALA A 199 2.05 -4.20 -23.93
C ALA A 199 2.38 -3.02 -23.01
N ARG A 200 1.38 -2.16 -22.73
CA ARG A 200 1.56 -1.03 -21.80
C ARG A 200 1.68 -1.50 -20.34
N ARG A 201 0.97 -2.56 -19.94
CA ARG A 201 1.14 -3.16 -18.62
C ARG A 201 2.57 -3.67 -18.40
N LEU A 202 3.12 -4.37 -19.39
CA LEU A 202 4.51 -4.86 -19.33
C LEU A 202 5.52 -3.71 -19.38
N TRP A 203 5.21 -2.64 -20.11
CA TRP A 203 6.02 -1.41 -20.12
C TRP A 203 6.10 -0.72 -18.75
N GLY A 204 5.07 -0.87 -17.91
CA GLY A 204 5.08 -0.37 -16.53
C GLY A 204 6.18 -1.02 -15.66
N VAL A 205 6.63 -2.23 -15.97
CA VAL A 205 7.63 -2.97 -15.19
C VAL A 205 9.00 -2.26 -15.18
N PRO A 206 9.65 -1.99 -16.31
CA PRO A 206 10.94 -1.27 -16.30
C PRO A 206 10.81 0.16 -15.74
N LEU A 207 9.70 0.86 -15.97
CA LEU A 207 9.48 2.20 -15.42
C LEU A 207 9.38 2.19 -13.89
N THR A 208 8.78 1.15 -13.31
CA THR A 208 8.69 0.96 -11.86
C THR A 208 10.07 0.65 -11.27
N VAL A 209 10.83 -0.24 -11.91
CA VAL A 209 12.17 -0.65 -11.46
C VAL A 209 13.16 0.52 -11.55
N VAL A 210 13.14 1.31 -12.62
CA VAL A 210 14.02 2.48 -12.81
C VAL A 210 13.58 3.68 -11.97
N GLY A 211 12.29 3.80 -11.65
CA GLY A 211 11.77 4.90 -10.81
C GLY A 211 11.98 4.72 -9.31
N ILE A 212 12.18 3.47 -8.85
CA ILE A 212 12.35 3.11 -7.43
C ILE A 212 13.79 2.65 -7.13
N GLY A 213 14.55 2.21 -8.14
CA GLY A 213 15.96 1.83 -8.00
C GLY A 213 16.93 3.02 -8.21
N PRO A 214 18.04 3.08 -7.46
CA PRO A 214 19.18 3.93 -7.83
C PRO A 214 19.87 3.47 -9.12
#